data_AF-A0A2E0VGV0-F1
#
_entry.id   AF-A0A2E0VGV0-F1
#
_cell.length_a   1.000
_cell.length_b   1.000
_cell.length_c   1.000
_cell.angle_alpha   90.00
_cell.angle_beta   90.00
_cell.angle_gamma   90.00
#
_symmetry.space_group_name_H-M   'P 1'
#
loop_
_entity.id
_entity.type
_entity.pdbx_description
1 polymer ?
#
loop_
_entity_poly.entity_id
_entity_poly.type
_entity_poly.pdbx_seq_one_letter_code
_entity_poly.pdbx_strand_id
1 'polypeptide(L)'
;MVDREQSESTYRKIRPASVDLTRADIPQGSDPHAGQSAGFTPPAGEASAGPRRWRLAALSLMVAVALGVLFFAPEWISGPSTPAVDNAPPPTSSAPVTESPFQQAQLQKARSQAQEILRQILSAQDELEGRAVDRWGPDEFADALEKARQGDRLYQQRDFTNALGQYQSALDDLEMLSNRVPQVIADSLSRGAKALAEGDKISATEAYDLVTAIESDNEKARRGLARASTIDQTYPLYNQSITSINSGDFDSAIATLEKVLELDPAFESAARALSSARGAKADMGFQRAMDEGFEALRLGRHKDASQAFNRAIAIKPNHPDALAGLKQTETALGNLWTQQQLAKALELENREQWREALTIYRAVLDRDDSIVPARVGSIRAEARAGLDESITALLDDPLRLSNPGVYQQAQSLLAEARNLGNPGPRLEAQTHRLASALADAREPVSVTLQSDNATRVSLLRVSELGQFDRREVNLVPGRYVAVGSRPGYRDVRVEFTVASGEPVTVQIICKEPV
;
A
#
# COMPACT_ATOMS: atom_id res chain seq x y z
N MET A 1 27.11 -68.65 -5.34
CA MET A 1 25.86 -67.94 -5.72
C MET A 1 25.54 -66.97 -4.59
N VAL A 2 25.74 -65.67 -4.67
CA VAL A 2 26.00 -64.76 -5.79
C VAL A 2 26.96 -63.65 -5.31
N ASP A 3 27.81 -63.21 -6.23
CA ASP A 3 28.80 -62.13 -6.15
C ASP A 3 28.28 -60.75 -5.70
N ARG A 4 29.11 -60.10 -4.87
CA ARG A 4 29.80 -58.80 -5.10
C ARG A 4 29.00 -57.66 -5.78
N GLU A 5 28.89 -56.51 -5.12
CA GLU A 5 29.64 -55.29 -5.47
C GLU A 5 29.28 -54.08 -4.60
N GLN A 6 30.32 -53.33 -4.23
CA GLN A 6 30.32 -52.04 -3.55
C GLN A 6 29.97 -50.94 -4.56
N SER A 7 29.15 -49.95 -4.16
CA SER A 7 29.03 -48.69 -4.90
C SER A 7 29.69 -47.53 -4.14
N GLU A 8 30.93 -47.24 -4.52
CA GLU A 8 31.49 -45.90 -4.44
C GLU A 8 31.10 -45.14 -5.71
N SER A 9 30.58 -43.92 -5.59
CA SER A 9 30.53 -43.00 -6.73
C SER A 9 30.55 -41.52 -6.30
N THR A 10 31.78 -40.98 -6.34
CA THR A 10 32.18 -39.76 -7.05
C THR A 10 31.48 -38.42 -6.75
N TYR A 11 32.10 -37.66 -5.85
CA TYR A 11 31.87 -36.21 -5.66
C TYR A 11 32.57 -35.42 -6.79
N ARG A 12 31.82 -34.68 -7.61
CA ARG A 12 32.37 -33.83 -8.69
C ARG A 12 32.69 -32.42 -8.13
N LYS A 13 33.98 -32.10 -8.00
CA LYS A 13 34.47 -30.73 -7.69
C LYS A 13 34.10 -29.76 -8.81
N ILE A 14 33.37 -28.71 -8.49
CA ILE A 14 33.11 -27.55 -9.37
C ILE A 14 34.33 -26.62 -9.29
N ARG A 15 34.92 -26.27 -10.45
CA ARG A 15 35.94 -25.22 -10.57
C ARG A 15 35.27 -23.91 -10.98
N PRO A 16 35.71 -22.74 -10.49
CA PRO A 16 35.18 -21.45 -10.93
C PRO A 16 35.63 -21.14 -12.36
N ALA A 17 34.69 -20.70 -13.20
CA ALA A 17 34.98 -20.17 -14.53
C ALA A 17 35.53 -18.75 -14.41
N SER A 18 36.73 -18.52 -14.94
CA SER A 18 37.30 -17.19 -15.14
C SER A 18 36.67 -16.55 -16.38
N VAL A 19 36.02 -15.40 -16.21
CA VAL A 19 35.51 -14.58 -17.31
C VAL A 19 36.61 -13.63 -17.76
N ASP A 20 37.03 -13.77 -19.01
CA ASP A 20 37.95 -12.87 -19.71
C ASP A 20 37.12 -11.73 -20.35
N LEU A 21 37.46 -10.47 -20.02
CA LEU A 21 36.78 -9.26 -20.49
C LEU A 21 37.62 -8.51 -21.52
N THR A 22 38.19 -9.22 -22.49
CA THR A 22 38.75 -8.55 -23.66
C THR A 22 38.36 -9.25 -24.95
N ARG A 23 37.73 -8.43 -25.81
CA ARG A 23 37.74 -8.45 -27.29
C ARG A 23 36.37 -8.69 -27.92
N ALA A 24 36.00 -7.68 -28.70
CA ALA A 24 34.85 -7.58 -29.56
C ALA A 24 34.90 -8.59 -30.71
N ASP A 25 33.72 -9.10 -31.09
CA ASP A 25 33.35 -9.32 -32.48
C ASP A 25 31.82 -9.37 -32.61
N ILE A 26 31.30 -8.62 -33.58
CA ILE A 26 29.88 -8.44 -33.91
C ILE A 26 29.46 -9.52 -34.90
N PRO A 27 28.20 -10.00 -34.85
CA PRO A 27 27.47 -10.23 -36.08
C PRO A 27 26.10 -9.54 -36.13
N GLN A 28 25.75 -9.14 -37.35
CA GLN A 28 24.56 -8.42 -37.81
C GLN A 28 23.26 -9.25 -37.76
N GLY A 29 22.13 -8.55 -37.75
CA GLY A 29 20.79 -9.08 -38.08
C GLY A 29 19.71 -8.46 -37.17
N SER A 30 19.23 -7.25 -37.47
CA SER A 30 17.99 -6.96 -38.23
C SER A 30 16.72 -7.00 -37.37
N ASP A 31 16.25 -5.82 -36.95
CA ASP A 31 14.84 -5.43 -37.05
C ASP A 31 14.66 -3.90 -36.83
N PRO A 32 13.60 -3.28 -37.38
CA PRO A 32 13.53 -1.83 -37.60
C PRO A 32 12.60 -1.07 -36.64
N HIS A 33 12.75 0.26 -36.71
CA HIS A 33 11.89 1.35 -36.21
C HIS A 33 12.25 1.99 -34.86
N ALA A 34 13.09 3.03 -34.91
CA ALA A 34 12.77 4.33 -34.31
C ALA A 34 13.69 5.45 -34.85
N GLY A 35 13.07 6.57 -35.22
CA GLY A 35 13.56 7.94 -35.05
C GLY A 35 14.99 8.30 -35.44
N GLN A 36 15.16 8.98 -36.57
CA GLN A 36 16.32 9.84 -36.81
C GLN A 36 16.00 11.29 -36.45
N SER A 37 16.53 11.73 -35.32
CA SER A 37 16.97 13.11 -35.11
C SER A 37 18.34 13.28 -35.79
N ALA A 38 18.44 14.16 -36.78
CA ALA A 38 19.71 14.54 -37.39
C ALA A 38 20.04 15.99 -37.04
N GLY A 39 21.30 16.17 -36.65
CA GLY A 39 21.85 17.41 -36.12
C GLY A 39 22.13 18.47 -37.18
N PHE A 40 22.25 19.67 -36.64
CA PHE A 40 22.54 20.95 -37.26
C PHE A 40 24.05 21.15 -37.45
N THR A 41 24.46 21.64 -38.63
CA THR A 41 25.31 22.84 -38.82
C THR A 41 25.52 23.11 -40.33
N PRO A 42 25.80 24.37 -40.72
CA PRO A 42 25.20 25.00 -41.91
C PRO A 42 26.18 25.20 -43.07
N PRO A 43 25.69 25.78 -44.18
CA PRO A 43 26.47 26.79 -44.88
C PRO A 43 25.75 28.14 -44.95
N ALA A 44 26.60 29.16 -45.08
CA ALA A 44 26.29 30.56 -45.10
C ALA A 44 25.67 31.04 -46.41
N GLY A 45 24.91 32.14 -46.29
CA GLY A 45 24.82 33.18 -47.31
C GLY A 45 23.78 32.97 -48.41
N GLU A 46 22.61 33.58 -48.24
CA GLU A 46 22.11 34.63 -49.15
C GLU A 46 20.79 35.19 -48.64
N ALA A 47 20.82 36.46 -48.25
CA ALA A 47 19.64 37.23 -47.88
C ALA A 47 18.85 37.57 -49.13
N SER A 48 17.72 36.88 -49.36
CA SER A 48 16.75 37.25 -50.38
C SER A 48 15.64 38.12 -49.75
N ALA A 49 15.81 39.43 -49.89
CA ALA A 49 14.73 40.39 -49.75
C ALA A 49 13.92 40.42 -51.06
N GLY A 50 12.59 40.24 -50.98
CA GLY A 50 11.69 40.47 -52.12
C GLY A 50 10.21 40.17 -51.81
N PRO A 51 9.25 40.81 -52.50
CA PRO A 51 9.18 42.25 -52.72
C PRO A 51 7.81 42.79 -52.26
N ARG A 52 7.80 43.71 -51.31
CA ARG A 52 6.61 44.46 -50.85
C ARG A 52 6.06 45.46 -51.90
N ARG A 53 6.59 45.44 -53.13
CA ARG A 53 6.30 46.38 -54.23
C ARG A 53 5.24 45.89 -55.24
N TRP A 54 4.96 44.59 -55.34
CA TRP A 54 3.96 44.09 -56.29
C TRP A 54 2.51 44.26 -55.80
N ARG A 55 2.30 44.27 -54.47
CA ARG A 55 0.99 44.48 -53.86
C ARG A 55 0.49 45.93 -53.96
N LEU A 56 1.39 46.90 -54.13
CA LEU A 56 1.03 48.30 -54.38
C LEU A 56 0.77 48.57 -55.87
N ALA A 57 1.48 47.90 -56.79
CA ALA A 57 1.27 48.02 -58.23
C ALA A 57 -0.09 47.48 -58.69
N ALA A 58 -0.56 46.37 -58.09
CA ALA A 58 -1.86 45.77 -58.42
C ALA A 58 -3.04 46.64 -57.95
N LEU A 59 -2.91 47.36 -56.83
CA LEU A 59 -3.97 48.24 -56.32
C LEU A 59 -4.09 49.53 -57.16
N SER A 60 -2.97 50.06 -57.67
CA SER A 60 -2.97 51.24 -58.55
C SER A 60 -3.53 50.96 -59.96
N LEU A 61 -3.39 49.74 -60.48
CA LEU A 61 -3.96 49.35 -61.78
C LEU A 61 -5.49 49.23 -61.71
N MET A 62 -6.03 48.77 -60.58
CA MET A 62 -7.47 48.59 -60.38
C MET A 62 -8.20 49.94 -60.23
N VAL A 63 -7.57 50.92 -59.58
CA VAL A 63 -8.10 52.29 -59.46
C VAL A 63 -8.01 53.06 -60.79
N ALA A 64 -6.97 52.81 -61.61
CA ALA A 64 -6.84 53.42 -62.94
C ALA A 64 -7.88 52.89 -63.95
N VAL A 65 -8.25 51.61 -63.87
CA VAL A 65 -9.30 51.02 -64.73
C VAL A 65 -10.70 51.50 -64.31
N ALA A 66 -10.95 51.69 -63.02
CA ALA A 66 -12.22 52.23 -62.53
C ALA A 66 -12.44 53.72 -62.91
N LEU A 67 -11.37 54.52 -62.99
CA LEU A 67 -11.44 55.93 -63.42
C LEU A 67 -11.52 56.10 -64.95
N GLY A 68 -11.03 55.14 -65.74
CA GLY A 68 -11.12 55.19 -67.20
C GLY A 68 -12.53 54.96 -67.75
N VAL A 69 -13.35 54.14 -67.09
CA VAL A 69 -14.71 53.79 -67.53
C VAL A 69 -15.73 54.91 -67.24
N LEU A 70 -15.49 55.74 -66.21
CA LEU A 70 -16.35 56.87 -65.87
C LEU A 70 -16.08 58.14 -66.68
N PHE A 71 -14.92 58.26 -67.34
CA PHE A 71 -14.52 59.48 -68.06
C PHE A 71 -14.59 59.37 -69.60
N PHE A 72 -14.62 58.15 -70.17
CA PHE A 72 -14.57 57.94 -71.63
C PHE A 72 -15.87 57.42 -72.27
N ALA A 73 -16.99 57.41 -71.56
CA ALA A 73 -18.27 56.94 -72.09
C ALA A 73 -19.41 57.99 -72.23
N PRO A 74 -19.14 59.27 -72.56
CA PRO A 74 -20.21 60.11 -73.11
C PRO A 74 -19.77 60.78 -74.41
N GLU A 75 -19.51 60.01 -75.46
CA GLU A 75 -19.47 60.53 -76.84
C GLU A 75 -19.48 59.31 -77.79
N TRP A 76 -20.31 59.35 -78.84
CA TRP A 76 -20.69 58.26 -79.78
C TRP A 76 -21.96 57.54 -79.30
N ILE A 77 -23.18 57.86 -79.75
CA ILE A 77 -23.61 58.24 -81.10
C ILE A 77 -24.85 59.13 -81.02
N SER A 78 -24.78 60.28 -81.69
CA SER A 78 -25.94 61.08 -82.10
C SER A 78 -26.22 60.86 -83.58
N GLY A 79 -27.51 60.78 -83.92
CA GLY A 79 -28.05 61.19 -85.22
C GLY A 79 -29.25 60.35 -85.69
N PRO A 80 -30.24 60.92 -86.40
CA PRO A 80 -30.70 62.30 -86.46
C PRO A 80 -32.22 62.46 -86.22
N SER A 81 -32.67 63.68 -85.94
CA SER A 81 -34.08 64.09 -85.95
C SER A 81 -34.47 64.64 -87.33
N THR A 82 -35.63 64.26 -87.87
CA THR A 82 -36.61 65.18 -88.52
C THR A 82 -37.92 64.44 -88.90
N PRO A 83 -39.05 65.16 -89.06
CA PRO A 83 -40.38 64.68 -88.70
C PRO A 83 -41.32 64.35 -89.88
N ALA A 84 -42.53 63.92 -89.48
CA ALA A 84 -43.84 64.07 -90.12
C ALA A 84 -44.41 62.90 -90.96
N VAL A 85 -45.47 62.31 -90.36
CA VAL A 85 -46.76 61.90 -90.93
C VAL A 85 -46.74 60.96 -92.14
N ASP A 86 -47.11 59.69 -91.91
CA ASP A 86 -48.38 59.19 -92.43
C ASP A 86 -48.85 57.90 -91.73
N ASN A 87 -50.05 58.00 -91.18
CA ASN A 87 -51.07 56.97 -90.96
C ASN A 87 -50.63 55.51 -90.70
N ALA A 88 -50.65 55.12 -89.41
CA ALA A 88 -51.00 53.76 -89.01
C ALA A 88 -51.97 53.82 -87.80
N PRO A 89 -53.12 53.15 -87.86
CA PRO A 89 -54.22 53.31 -86.90
C PRO A 89 -53.92 52.65 -85.54
N PRO A 90 -54.59 53.04 -84.45
CA PRO A 90 -54.34 52.45 -83.14
C PRO A 90 -54.98 51.06 -83.07
N PRO A 91 -54.26 50.01 -82.62
CA PRO A 91 -54.89 48.93 -81.88
C PRO A 91 -54.76 49.31 -80.39
N THR A 92 -55.85 49.81 -79.83
CA THR A 92 -56.72 49.05 -78.93
C THR A 92 -56.06 48.78 -77.60
N SER A 93 -56.58 49.47 -76.59
CA SER A 93 -56.83 48.90 -75.25
C SER A 93 -56.92 47.37 -75.37
N SER A 94 -55.88 46.66 -74.90
CA SER A 94 -55.96 45.23 -74.74
C SER A 94 -57.13 44.98 -73.80
N ALA A 95 -58.23 44.49 -74.38
CA ALA A 95 -59.30 43.87 -73.63
C ALA A 95 -58.67 42.89 -72.63
N PRO A 96 -59.21 42.74 -71.41
CA PRO A 96 -58.69 41.76 -70.47
C PRO A 96 -58.63 40.43 -71.21
N VAL A 97 -57.42 39.87 -71.35
CA VAL A 97 -57.26 38.50 -71.82
C VAL A 97 -58.08 37.67 -70.86
N THR A 98 -59.23 37.21 -71.31
CA THR A 98 -60.08 36.34 -70.51
C THR A 98 -59.36 35.01 -70.53
N GLU A 99 -58.51 34.80 -69.50
CA GLU A 99 -57.74 33.57 -69.29
C GLU A 99 -58.66 32.36 -69.55
N SER A 100 -58.19 31.35 -70.29
CA SER A 100 -59.02 30.17 -70.58
C SER A 100 -59.41 29.45 -69.28
N PRO A 101 -60.57 28.77 -69.21
CA PRO A 101 -60.98 28.03 -68.01
C PRO A 101 -59.92 27.04 -67.49
N PHE A 102 -59.13 26.44 -68.40
CA PHE A 102 -58.01 25.56 -68.05
C PHE A 102 -56.82 26.31 -67.43
N GLN A 103 -56.42 27.46 -67.98
CA GLN A 103 -55.36 28.31 -67.42
C GLN A 103 -55.76 28.88 -66.05
N GLN A 104 -57.02 29.28 -65.87
CA GLN A 104 -57.53 29.73 -64.58
C GLN A 104 -57.47 28.64 -63.52
N ALA A 105 -57.86 27.40 -63.86
CA ALA A 105 -57.75 26.25 -62.96
C ALA A 105 -56.29 25.92 -62.60
N GLN A 106 -55.35 26.06 -63.55
CA GLN A 106 -53.92 25.90 -63.30
C GLN A 106 -53.36 26.98 -62.38
N LEU A 107 -53.74 28.25 -62.56
CA LEU A 107 -53.33 29.37 -61.70
C LEU A 107 -53.93 29.22 -60.28
N GLN A 108 -55.19 28.79 -60.16
CA GLN A 108 -55.80 28.47 -58.86
C GLN A 108 -55.05 27.35 -58.14
N LYS A 109 -54.66 26.29 -58.86
CA LYS A 109 -53.84 25.21 -58.32
C LYS A 109 -52.48 25.72 -57.85
N ALA A 110 -51.74 26.44 -58.70
CA ALA A 110 -50.44 27.01 -58.35
C ALA A 110 -50.51 27.93 -57.13
N ARG A 111 -51.59 28.73 -57.03
CA ARG A 111 -51.86 29.57 -55.86
C ARG A 111 -52.07 28.76 -54.59
N SER A 112 -52.91 27.72 -54.64
CA SER A 112 -53.16 26.85 -53.47
C SER A 112 -51.88 26.14 -53.00
N GLN A 113 -51.04 25.69 -53.94
CA GLN A 113 -49.75 25.06 -53.63
C GLN A 113 -48.76 26.07 -53.02
N ALA A 114 -48.69 27.28 -53.56
CA ALA A 114 -47.85 28.34 -53.01
C ALA A 114 -48.26 28.72 -51.57
N GLN A 115 -49.56 28.79 -51.29
CA GLN A 115 -50.08 29.04 -49.94
C GLN A 115 -49.74 27.91 -48.96
N GLU A 116 -49.77 26.66 -49.42
CA GLU A 116 -49.39 25.51 -48.61
C GLU A 116 -47.90 25.52 -48.26
N ILE A 117 -47.01 25.76 -49.24
CA ILE A 117 -45.57 25.87 -48.99
C ILE A 117 -45.28 27.06 -48.07
N LEU A 118 -45.95 28.20 -48.24
CA LEU A 118 -45.75 29.35 -47.37
C LEU A 118 -46.07 29.03 -45.90
N ARG A 119 -47.11 28.23 -45.63
CA ARG A 119 -47.40 27.75 -44.27
C ARG A 119 -46.27 26.89 -43.72
N GLN A 120 -45.67 26.04 -44.55
CA GLN A 120 -44.54 25.19 -44.16
C GLN A 120 -43.28 26.03 -43.91
N ILE A 121 -43.00 27.04 -44.75
CA ILE A 121 -41.92 28.01 -44.55
C ILE A 121 -42.09 28.72 -43.21
N LEU A 122 -43.28 29.25 -42.89
CA LEU A 122 -43.53 29.93 -41.62
C LEU A 122 -43.33 28.98 -40.43
N SER A 123 -43.80 27.74 -40.53
CA SER A 123 -43.57 26.74 -39.48
C SER A 123 -42.09 26.39 -39.30
N ALA A 124 -41.34 26.25 -40.40
CA ALA A 124 -39.91 25.95 -40.36
C ALA A 124 -39.09 27.16 -39.86
N GLN A 125 -39.51 28.37 -40.21
CA GLN A 125 -38.97 29.62 -39.68
C GLN A 125 -39.14 29.67 -38.16
N ASP A 126 -40.38 29.50 -37.66
CA ASP A 126 -40.68 29.51 -36.23
C ASP A 126 -39.89 28.43 -35.47
N GLU A 127 -39.74 27.23 -36.04
CA GLU A 127 -38.93 26.17 -35.43
C GLU A 127 -37.44 26.57 -35.33
N LEU A 128 -36.85 27.06 -36.42
CA LEU A 128 -35.43 27.42 -36.47
C LEU A 128 -35.12 28.64 -35.58
N GLU A 129 -36.01 29.63 -35.53
CA GLU A 129 -35.92 30.77 -34.61
C GLU A 129 -36.02 30.29 -33.15
N GLY A 130 -36.94 29.36 -32.86
CA GLY A 130 -37.03 28.70 -31.55
C GLY A 130 -35.79 27.88 -31.18
N ARG A 131 -34.96 27.52 -32.16
CA ARG A 131 -33.66 26.84 -32.00
C ARG A 131 -32.47 27.78 -32.18
N ALA A 132 -32.68 29.09 -32.05
CA ALA A 132 -31.63 30.12 -32.09
C ALA A 132 -30.72 30.03 -33.34
N VAL A 133 -31.31 29.85 -34.53
CA VAL A 133 -30.60 29.79 -35.82
C VAL A 133 -29.73 31.02 -36.09
N ASP A 134 -30.08 32.17 -35.51
CA ASP A 134 -29.29 33.41 -35.52
C ASP A 134 -27.88 33.23 -34.94
N ARG A 135 -27.68 32.26 -34.04
CA ARG A 135 -26.38 32.01 -33.38
C ARG A 135 -25.51 30.98 -34.09
N TRP A 136 -26.06 30.14 -34.97
CA TRP A 136 -25.33 29.01 -35.57
C TRP A 136 -25.45 28.85 -37.08
N GLY A 137 -26.40 29.53 -37.72
CA GLY A 137 -26.54 29.57 -39.19
C GLY A 137 -27.24 30.84 -39.68
N PRO A 138 -26.80 32.05 -39.27
CA PRO A 138 -27.50 33.29 -39.59
C PRO A 138 -27.52 33.60 -41.09
N ASP A 139 -26.43 33.30 -41.79
CA ASP A 139 -26.28 33.64 -43.21
C ASP A 139 -27.18 32.74 -44.07
N GLU A 140 -27.13 31.42 -43.85
CA GLU A 140 -27.96 30.47 -44.58
C GLU A 140 -29.46 30.66 -44.29
N PHE A 141 -29.80 31.06 -43.07
CA PHE A 141 -31.18 31.38 -42.70
C PHE A 141 -31.67 32.66 -43.40
N ALA A 142 -30.84 33.71 -43.43
CA ALA A 142 -31.18 34.95 -44.12
C ALA A 142 -31.35 34.74 -45.64
N ASP A 143 -30.51 33.91 -46.25
CA ASP A 143 -30.59 33.54 -47.67
C ASP A 143 -31.90 32.81 -47.98
N ALA A 144 -32.30 31.85 -47.14
CA ALA A 144 -33.57 31.13 -47.29
C ALA A 144 -34.78 32.07 -47.20
N LEU A 145 -34.77 33.03 -46.26
CA LEU A 145 -35.83 34.03 -46.12
C LEU A 145 -35.87 35.01 -47.30
N GLU A 146 -34.73 35.35 -47.90
CA GLU A 146 -34.74 36.21 -49.09
C GLU A 146 -35.36 35.52 -50.31
N LYS A 147 -35.18 34.19 -50.45
CA LYS A 147 -35.88 33.41 -51.49
C LYS A 147 -37.40 33.45 -51.29
N ALA A 148 -37.88 33.36 -50.04
CA ALA A 148 -39.30 33.53 -49.73
C ALA A 148 -39.81 34.93 -50.12
N ARG A 149 -39.05 36.00 -49.80
CA ARG A 149 -39.39 37.39 -50.21
C ARG A 149 -39.37 37.58 -51.73
N GLN A 150 -38.50 36.88 -52.46
CA GLN A 150 -38.53 36.86 -53.93
C GLN A 150 -39.82 36.19 -54.44
N GLY A 151 -40.23 35.08 -53.83
CA GLY A 151 -41.51 34.42 -54.07
C GLY A 151 -42.69 35.36 -53.86
N ASP A 152 -42.70 36.16 -52.80
CA ASP A 152 -43.75 37.16 -52.53
C ASP A 152 -43.86 38.20 -53.65
N ARG A 153 -42.72 38.72 -54.13
CA ARG A 153 -42.70 39.69 -55.24
C ARG A 153 -43.31 39.11 -56.52
N LEU A 154 -43.01 37.86 -56.85
CA LEU A 154 -43.58 37.15 -58.00
C LEU A 154 -45.07 36.84 -57.81
N TYR A 155 -45.46 36.44 -56.60
CA TYR A 155 -46.84 36.15 -56.24
C TYR A 155 -47.73 37.40 -56.37
N GLN A 156 -47.25 38.58 -55.95
CA GLN A 156 -47.94 39.86 -56.14
C GLN A 156 -48.15 40.21 -57.62
N GLN A 157 -47.23 39.81 -58.49
CA GLN A 157 -47.32 39.98 -59.95
C GLN A 157 -48.23 38.95 -60.64
N ARG A 158 -48.86 38.04 -59.87
CA ARG A 158 -49.65 36.88 -60.34
C ARG A 158 -48.83 35.82 -61.09
N ASP A 159 -47.50 35.86 -61.00
CA ASP A 159 -46.61 34.82 -61.53
C ASP A 159 -46.46 33.67 -60.52
N PHE A 160 -47.54 32.90 -60.37
CA PHE A 160 -47.62 31.85 -59.34
C PHE A 160 -46.67 30.68 -59.59
N THR A 161 -46.28 30.42 -60.84
CA THR A 161 -45.38 29.32 -61.18
C THR A 161 -43.96 29.61 -60.72
N ASN A 162 -43.42 30.79 -61.02
CA ASN A 162 -42.09 31.18 -60.56
C ASN A 162 -42.07 31.44 -59.05
N ALA A 163 -43.17 31.99 -58.49
CA ALA A 163 -43.32 32.11 -57.04
C ALA A 163 -43.25 30.76 -56.33
N LEU A 164 -43.91 29.73 -56.86
CA LEU A 164 -43.87 28.37 -56.32
C LEU A 164 -42.44 27.81 -56.28
N GLY A 165 -41.65 28.04 -57.33
CA GLY A 165 -40.24 27.63 -57.37
C GLY A 165 -39.38 28.31 -56.31
N GLN A 166 -39.58 29.61 -56.08
CA GLN A 166 -38.87 30.36 -55.03
C GLN A 166 -39.26 29.90 -53.64
N TYR A 167 -40.56 29.67 -53.39
CA TYR A 167 -41.02 29.14 -52.11
C TYR A 167 -40.49 27.72 -51.86
N GLN A 168 -40.50 26.83 -52.86
CA GLN A 168 -39.93 25.49 -52.70
C GLN A 168 -38.45 25.56 -52.35
N SER A 169 -37.66 26.40 -53.06
CA SER A 169 -36.23 26.53 -52.74
C SER A 169 -35.98 27.12 -51.35
N ALA A 170 -36.83 28.05 -50.88
CA ALA A 170 -36.75 28.56 -49.52
C ALA A 170 -37.05 27.46 -48.49
N LEU A 171 -38.08 26.65 -48.72
CA LEU A 171 -38.43 25.54 -47.84
C LEU A 171 -37.32 24.48 -47.80
N ASP A 172 -36.76 24.10 -48.95
CA ASP A 172 -35.67 23.13 -49.05
C ASP A 172 -34.45 23.61 -48.23
N ASP A 173 -34.11 24.90 -48.30
CA ASP A 173 -33.01 25.48 -47.51
C ASP A 173 -33.27 25.45 -46.00
N LEU A 174 -34.50 25.79 -45.58
CA LEU A 174 -34.91 25.74 -44.17
C LEU A 174 -34.91 24.29 -43.65
N GLU A 175 -35.36 23.32 -44.44
CA GLU A 175 -35.30 21.90 -44.10
C GLU A 175 -33.85 21.40 -43.99
N MET A 176 -32.96 21.83 -44.89
CA MET A 176 -31.53 21.55 -44.77
C MET A 176 -30.93 22.11 -43.48
N LEU A 177 -31.33 23.31 -43.06
CA LEU A 177 -30.92 23.89 -41.77
C LEU A 177 -31.47 23.09 -40.58
N SER A 178 -32.74 22.71 -40.60
CA SER A 178 -33.34 21.89 -39.55
C SER A 178 -32.59 20.56 -39.37
N ASN A 179 -32.21 19.92 -40.48
CA ASN A 179 -31.43 18.68 -40.48
C ASN A 179 -30.00 18.84 -39.93
N ARG A 180 -29.43 20.06 -39.87
CA ARG A 180 -28.10 20.33 -39.28
C ARG A 180 -28.13 20.46 -37.75
N VAL A 181 -29.29 20.72 -37.15
CA VAL A 181 -29.43 20.97 -35.70
C VAL A 181 -28.76 19.89 -34.84
N PRO A 182 -28.95 18.57 -35.07
CA PRO A 182 -28.30 17.55 -34.25
C PRO A 182 -26.78 17.60 -34.32
N GLN A 183 -26.22 17.93 -35.49
CA GLN A 183 -24.78 18.08 -35.66
C GLN A 183 -24.26 19.32 -34.93
N VAL A 184 -24.95 20.46 -35.03
CA VAL A 184 -24.59 21.69 -34.30
C VAL A 184 -24.56 21.46 -32.79
N ILE A 185 -25.52 20.70 -32.26
CA ILE A 185 -25.54 20.30 -30.84
C ILE A 185 -24.33 19.43 -30.53
N ALA A 186 -24.06 18.39 -31.31
CA ALA A 186 -22.95 17.47 -31.07
C ALA A 186 -21.59 18.19 -31.10
N ASP A 187 -21.36 19.04 -32.09
CA ASP A 187 -20.13 19.81 -32.24
C ASP A 187 -19.96 20.82 -31.11
N SER A 188 -21.05 21.47 -30.68
CA SER A 188 -21.01 22.42 -29.56
C SER A 188 -20.78 21.73 -28.22
N LEU A 189 -21.39 20.57 -27.97
CA LEU A 189 -21.10 19.76 -26.78
C LEU A 189 -19.63 19.30 -26.75
N SER A 190 -19.08 18.92 -27.91
CA SER A 190 -17.68 18.53 -28.05
C SER A 190 -16.72 19.69 -27.78
N ARG A 191 -16.98 20.87 -28.37
CA ARG A 191 -16.22 22.10 -28.09
C ARG A 191 -16.27 22.48 -26.62
N GLY A 192 -17.46 22.44 -26.01
CA GLY A 192 -17.63 22.73 -24.58
C GLY A 192 -16.84 21.76 -23.70
N ALA A 193 -16.88 20.46 -24.01
CA ALA A 193 -16.14 19.45 -23.25
C ALA A 193 -14.62 19.63 -23.36
N LYS A 194 -14.12 19.98 -24.55
CA LYS A 194 -12.72 20.31 -24.77
C LYS A 194 -12.31 21.55 -23.97
N ALA A 195 -13.09 22.62 -24.04
CA ALA A 195 -12.83 23.85 -23.30
C ALA A 195 -12.83 23.63 -21.78
N LEU A 196 -13.73 22.79 -21.24
CA LEU A 196 -13.70 22.36 -19.84
C LEU A 196 -12.40 21.65 -19.47
N ALA A 197 -11.87 20.79 -20.35
CA ALA A 197 -10.62 20.07 -20.11
C ALA A 197 -9.37 20.97 -20.20
N GLU A 198 -9.47 22.08 -20.94
CA GLU A 198 -8.41 23.07 -21.09
C GLU A 198 -8.49 24.20 -20.05
N GLY A 199 -9.60 24.31 -19.31
CA GLY A 199 -9.84 25.37 -18.34
C GLY A 199 -10.25 26.69 -18.98
N ASP A 200 -10.71 26.65 -20.22
CA ASP A 200 -11.24 27.82 -20.91
C ASP A 200 -12.72 27.99 -20.57
N LYS A 201 -12.98 28.77 -19.51
CA LYS A 201 -14.33 29.09 -19.04
C LYS A 201 -15.18 29.75 -20.12
N ILE A 202 -14.60 30.66 -20.91
CA ILE A 202 -15.35 31.48 -21.87
C ILE A 202 -15.85 30.57 -22.98
N SER A 203 -14.94 29.84 -23.64
CA SER A 203 -15.30 28.93 -24.73
C SER A 203 -16.24 27.82 -24.26
N ALA A 204 -16.07 27.31 -23.04
CA ALA A 204 -16.97 26.30 -22.47
C ALA A 204 -18.38 26.85 -22.28
N THR A 205 -18.50 28.05 -21.70
CA THR A 205 -19.79 28.71 -21.45
C THR A 205 -20.51 28.99 -22.77
N GLU A 206 -19.83 29.61 -23.74
CA GLU A 206 -20.41 29.92 -25.05
C GLU A 206 -20.93 28.67 -25.78
N ALA A 207 -20.15 27.58 -25.76
CA ALA A 207 -20.51 26.35 -26.43
C ALA A 207 -21.73 25.67 -25.81
N TYR A 208 -21.82 25.62 -24.47
CA TYR A 208 -22.98 25.04 -23.80
C TYR A 208 -24.20 25.97 -23.78
N ASP A 209 -24.01 27.29 -23.77
CA ASP A 209 -25.08 28.29 -23.93
C ASP A 209 -25.72 28.23 -25.31
N LEU A 210 -24.96 27.87 -26.35
CA LEU A 210 -25.53 27.62 -27.67
C LEU A 210 -26.44 26.39 -27.65
N VAL A 211 -25.99 25.30 -27.02
CA VAL A 211 -26.80 24.07 -26.90
C VAL A 211 -28.08 24.32 -26.11
N THR A 212 -28.02 25.06 -24.99
CA THR A 212 -29.23 25.38 -24.21
C THR A 212 -30.16 26.36 -24.91
N ALA A 213 -29.67 27.19 -25.83
CA ALA A 213 -30.53 28.02 -26.68
C ALA A 213 -31.21 27.22 -27.80
N ILE A 214 -30.59 26.13 -28.28
CA ILE A 214 -31.19 25.21 -29.26
C ILE A 214 -32.17 24.23 -28.58
N GLU A 215 -31.79 23.71 -27.41
CA GLU A 215 -32.51 22.68 -26.64
C GLU A 215 -32.40 22.99 -25.13
N SER A 216 -33.40 23.68 -24.59
CA SER A 216 -33.36 24.21 -23.22
C SER A 216 -33.25 23.15 -22.11
N ASP A 217 -33.66 21.90 -22.38
CA ASP A 217 -33.63 20.75 -21.49
C ASP A 217 -32.44 19.81 -21.73
N ASN A 218 -31.45 20.23 -22.52
CA ASN A 218 -30.24 19.44 -22.72
C ASN A 218 -29.40 19.32 -21.43
N GLU A 219 -29.55 18.17 -20.78
CA GLU A 219 -28.88 17.87 -19.50
C GLU A 219 -27.35 17.89 -19.58
N LYS A 220 -26.76 17.54 -20.74
CA LYS A 220 -25.30 17.61 -20.92
C LYS A 220 -24.82 19.05 -20.91
N ALA A 221 -25.54 19.96 -21.58
CA ALA A 221 -25.20 21.37 -21.62
C ALA A 221 -25.38 22.05 -20.26
N ARG A 222 -26.47 21.76 -19.54
CA ARG A 222 -26.68 22.27 -18.17
C ARG A 222 -25.57 21.85 -17.21
N ARG A 223 -25.18 20.57 -17.23
CA ARG A 223 -24.02 20.09 -16.45
C ARG A 223 -22.72 20.74 -16.90
N GLY A 224 -22.53 20.93 -18.21
CA GLY A 224 -21.38 21.63 -18.77
C GLY A 224 -21.24 23.06 -18.26
N LEU A 225 -22.34 23.82 -18.24
CA LEU A 225 -22.40 25.19 -17.68
C LEU A 225 -22.11 25.22 -16.18
N ALA A 226 -22.71 24.31 -15.42
CA ALA A 226 -22.44 24.20 -13.99
C ALA A 226 -20.94 23.97 -13.74
N ARG A 227 -20.30 23.08 -14.51
CA ARG A 227 -18.85 22.85 -14.42
C ARG A 227 -18.03 24.05 -14.87
N ALA A 228 -18.40 24.71 -15.97
CA ALA A 228 -17.72 25.90 -16.47
C ALA A 228 -17.70 27.03 -15.42
N SER A 229 -18.78 27.16 -14.64
CA SER A 229 -18.88 28.15 -13.56
C SER A 229 -17.85 27.96 -12.43
N THR A 230 -17.31 26.75 -12.26
CA THR A 230 -16.33 26.41 -11.23
C THR A 230 -14.88 26.63 -11.65
N ILE A 231 -14.60 26.85 -12.94
CA ILE A 231 -13.24 26.90 -13.50
C ILE A 231 -12.35 27.92 -12.80
N ASP A 232 -12.87 29.11 -12.50
CA ASP A 232 -12.10 30.18 -11.83
C ASP A 232 -11.59 29.77 -10.44
N GLN A 233 -12.21 28.77 -9.82
CA GLN A 233 -11.79 28.20 -8.53
C GLN A 233 -10.96 26.93 -8.73
N THR A 234 -11.38 26.03 -9.61
CA THR A 234 -10.78 24.69 -9.76
C THR A 234 -9.43 24.73 -10.47
N TYR A 235 -9.25 25.51 -11.54
CA TYR A 235 -8.00 25.54 -12.31
C TYR A 235 -6.81 26.15 -11.58
N PRO A 236 -6.96 27.27 -10.84
CA PRO A 236 -5.87 27.79 -10.02
C PRO A 236 -5.43 26.79 -8.93
N LEU A 237 -6.37 26.13 -8.26
CA LEU A 237 -6.08 25.07 -7.28
C LEU A 237 -5.41 23.86 -7.95
N TYR A 238 -5.89 23.44 -9.12
CA TYR A 238 -5.28 22.37 -9.89
C TYR A 238 -3.83 22.70 -10.24
N ASN A 239 -3.55 23.90 -10.78
CA ASN A 239 -2.19 24.34 -11.10
C ASN A 239 -1.30 24.41 -9.86
N GLN A 240 -1.81 24.91 -8.73
CA GLN A 240 -1.11 24.90 -7.44
C GLN A 240 -0.73 23.48 -7.01
N SER A 241 -1.65 22.52 -7.19
CA SER A 241 -1.38 21.11 -6.88
C SER A 241 -0.28 20.52 -7.77
N ILE A 242 -0.24 20.88 -9.06
CA ILE A 242 0.83 20.45 -9.98
C ILE A 242 2.18 21.03 -9.54
N THR A 243 2.23 22.30 -9.13
CA THR A 243 3.45 22.87 -8.53
C THR A 243 3.90 22.11 -7.29
N SER A 244 2.96 21.73 -6.42
CA SER A 244 3.25 20.96 -5.20
C SER A 244 3.76 19.54 -5.51
N ILE A 245 3.19 18.89 -6.53
CA ILE A 245 3.69 17.59 -7.03
C ILE A 245 5.14 17.73 -7.53
N ASN A 246 5.42 18.77 -8.32
CA ASN A 246 6.75 18.99 -8.89
C ASN A 246 7.80 19.33 -7.83
N SER A 247 7.41 19.92 -6.69
CA SER A 247 8.29 20.16 -5.54
C SER A 247 8.40 18.97 -4.58
N GLY A 248 7.68 17.87 -4.83
CA GLY A 248 7.62 16.71 -3.95
C GLY A 248 6.78 16.90 -2.68
N ASP A 249 6.02 18.00 -2.58
CA ASP A 249 5.07 18.24 -1.50
C ASP A 249 3.73 17.55 -1.81
N PHE A 250 3.74 16.23 -1.71
CA PHE A 250 2.58 15.41 -2.02
C PHE A 250 1.43 15.61 -1.03
N ASP A 251 1.70 16.02 0.21
CA ASP A 251 0.66 16.30 1.21
C ASP A 251 -0.19 17.51 0.81
N SER A 252 0.47 18.64 0.48
CA SER A 252 -0.23 19.82 -0.02
C SER A 252 -0.91 19.56 -1.36
N ALA A 253 -0.29 18.79 -2.26
CA ALA A 253 -0.88 18.41 -3.53
C ALA A 253 -2.20 17.63 -3.35
N ILE A 254 -2.19 16.60 -2.50
CA ILE A 254 -3.36 15.75 -2.22
C ILE A 254 -4.51 16.59 -1.66
N ALA A 255 -4.24 17.40 -0.63
CA ALA A 255 -5.27 18.24 -0.01
C ALA A 255 -5.88 19.25 -1.02
N THR A 256 -5.04 19.83 -1.87
CA THR A 256 -5.49 20.78 -2.90
C THR A 256 -6.33 20.08 -3.97
N LEU A 257 -5.93 18.89 -4.42
CA LEU A 257 -6.67 18.09 -5.41
C LEU A 257 -8.01 17.57 -4.87
N GLU A 258 -8.07 17.21 -3.59
CA GLU A 258 -9.33 16.85 -2.93
C GLU A 258 -10.32 18.02 -2.94
N LYS A 259 -9.84 19.25 -2.68
CA LYS A 259 -10.66 20.46 -2.79
C LYS A 259 -11.13 20.73 -4.23
N VAL A 260 -10.27 20.46 -5.23
CA VAL A 260 -10.69 20.57 -6.65
C VAL A 260 -11.83 19.61 -6.95
N LEU A 261 -11.75 18.36 -6.48
CA LEU A 261 -12.77 17.33 -6.71
C LEU A 261 -14.03 17.52 -5.86
N GLU A 262 -13.97 18.27 -4.76
CA GLU A 262 -15.15 18.74 -4.03
C GLU A 262 -15.95 19.75 -4.86
N LEU A 263 -15.26 20.63 -5.59
CA LEU A 263 -15.87 21.65 -6.45
C LEU A 263 -16.34 21.10 -7.81
N ASP A 264 -15.54 20.24 -8.45
CA ASP A 264 -15.92 19.51 -9.68
C ASP A 264 -15.53 18.02 -9.57
N PRO A 265 -16.47 17.16 -9.10
CA PRO A 265 -16.24 15.72 -9.02
C PRO A 265 -15.93 15.05 -10.37
N ALA A 266 -16.28 15.69 -11.50
CA ALA A 266 -16.05 15.17 -12.85
C ALA A 266 -14.73 15.66 -13.46
N PHE A 267 -13.86 16.32 -12.69
CA PHE A 267 -12.56 16.78 -13.17
C PHE A 267 -11.54 15.61 -13.27
N GLU A 268 -11.56 14.92 -14.42
CA GLU A 268 -10.75 13.72 -14.66
C GLU A 268 -9.23 13.91 -14.48
N SER A 269 -8.68 15.05 -14.90
CA SER A 269 -7.25 15.34 -14.74
C SER A 269 -6.85 15.54 -13.27
N ALA A 270 -7.73 16.12 -12.44
CA ALA A 270 -7.52 16.22 -11.00
C ALA A 270 -7.61 14.85 -10.32
N ALA A 271 -8.57 14.00 -10.71
CA ALA A 271 -8.70 12.65 -10.17
C ALA A 271 -7.47 11.78 -10.48
N ARG A 272 -6.96 11.84 -11.71
CA ARG A 272 -5.72 11.15 -12.10
C ARG A 272 -4.51 11.68 -11.33
N ALA A 273 -4.35 13.00 -11.25
CA ALA A 273 -3.28 13.62 -10.49
C ALA A 273 -3.30 13.23 -9.01
N LEU A 274 -4.50 13.13 -8.39
CA LEU A 274 -4.66 12.72 -7.00
C LEU A 274 -4.20 11.28 -6.77
N SER A 275 -4.61 10.37 -7.65
CA SER A 275 -4.15 8.97 -7.61
C SER A 275 -2.63 8.87 -7.73
N SER A 276 -2.05 9.57 -8.71
CA SER A 276 -0.60 9.62 -8.91
C SER A 276 0.14 10.22 -7.71
N ALA A 277 -0.35 11.33 -7.14
CA ALA A 277 0.26 11.97 -5.97
C ALA A 277 0.23 11.05 -4.73
N ARG A 278 -0.88 10.33 -4.50
CA ARG A 278 -0.98 9.33 -3.42
C ARG A 278 0.01 8.18 -3.62
N GLY A 279 0.14 7.69 -4.85
CA GLY A 279 1.13 6.67 -5.21
C GLY A 279 2.57 7.14 -4.95
N ALA A 280 2.93 8.33 -5.45
CA ALA A 280 4.26 8.91 -5.25
C ALA A 280 4.58 9.16 -3.77
N LYS A 281 3.60 9.61 -2.97
CA LYS A 281 3.75 9.76 -1.52
C LYS A 281 4.03 8.42 -0.85
N ALA A 282 3.30 7.37 -1.23
CA ALA A 282 3.52 6.02 -0.71
C ALA A 282 4.91 5.50 -1.10
N ASP A 283 5.34 5.69 -2.34
CA ASP A 283 6.67 5.30 -2.81
C ASP A 283 7.79 6.02 -2.04
N MET A 284 7.67 7.33 -1.82
CA MET A 284 8.61 8.10 -1.02
C MET A 284 8.65 7.62 0.44
N GLY A 285 7.48 7.38 1.04
CA GLY A 285 7.38 6.87 2.42
C GLY A 285 8.00 5.47 2.56
N PHE A 286 7.77 4.61 1.57
CA PHE A 286 8.37 3.27 1.49
C PHE A 286 9.88 3.36 1.40
N GLN A 287 10.41 4.15 0.46
CA GLN A 287 11.86 4.30 0.29
C GLN A 287 12.54 4.81 1.56
N ARG A 288 11.97 5.83 2.21
CA ARG A 288 12.48 6.35 3.48
C ARG A 288 12.50 5.28 4.57
N ALA A 289 11.43 4.49 4.71
CA ALA A 289 11.37 3.43 5.69
C ALA A 289 12.38 2.30 5.39
N MET A 290 12.63 1.99 4.12
CA MET A 290 13.67 1.04 3.71
C MET A 290 15.07 1.55 4.04
N ASP A 291 15.37 2.81 3.71
CA ASP A 291 16.68 3.44 3.99
C ASP A 291 16.94 3.48 5.50
N GLU A 292 15.95 3.87 6.30
CA GLU A 292 16.01 3.85 7.76
C GLU A 292 16.25 2.43 8.30
N GLY A 293 15.60 1.42 7.72
CA GLY A 293 15.75 0.02 8.11
C GLY A 293 17.15 -0.53 7.84
N PHE A 294 17.70 -0.27 6.66
CA PHE A 294 19.05 -0.71 6.30
C PHE A 294 20.13 0.04 7.08
N GLU A 295 19.97 1.34 7.31
CA GLU A 295 20.91 2.12 8.12
C GLU A 295 20.88 1.67 9.59
N ALA A 296 19.70 1.37 10.14
CA ALA A 296 19.58 0.80 11.47
C ALA A 296 20.23 -0.59 11.56
N LEU A 297 20.07 -1.45 10.55
CA LEU A 297 20.77 -2.73 10.47
C LEU A 297 22.29 -2.56 10.46
N ARG A 298 22.81 -1.65 9.63
CA ARG A 298 24.25 -1.36 9.51
C ARG A 298 24.86 -0.91 10.84
N LEU A 299 24.10 -0.14 11.62
CA LEU A 299 24.50 0.36 12.94
C LEU A 299 24.22 -0.63 14.10
N GLY A 300 23.72 -1.83 13.81
CA GLY A 300 23.37 -2.82 14.85
C GLY A 300 22.14 -2.45 15.69
N ARG A 301 21.37 -1.44 15.26
CA ARG A 301 20.13 -0.99 15.93
C ARG A 301 18.96 -1.86 15.46
N HIS A 302 18.99 -3.14 15.82
CA HIS A 302 18.05 -4.12 15.27
C HIS A 302 16.57 -3.84 15.62
N LYS A 303 16.27 -3.27 16.79
CA LYS A 303 14.89 -2.89 17.13
C LYS A 303 14.36 -1.78 16.21
N ASP A 304 15.19 -0.76 15.96
CA ASP A 304 14.84 0.36 15.06
C ASP A 304 14.66 -0.14 13.62
N ALA A 305 15.53 -1.07 13.18
CA ALA A 305 15.41 -1.72 11.89
C ALA A 305 14.07 -2.47 11.73
N SER A 306 13.67 -3.28 12.72
CA SER A 306 12.38 -3.98 12.70
C SER A 306 11.21 -2.99 12.60
N GLN A 307 11.25 -1.86 13.31
CA GLN A 307 10.20 -0.85 13.21
C GLN A 307 10.15 -0.19 11.83
N ALA A 308 11.31 0.11 11.24
CA ALA A 308 11.41 0.71 9.91
C ALA A 308 10.91 -0.25 8.81
N PHE A 309 11.34 -1.52 8.80
CA PHE A 309 10.83 -2.50 7.84
C PHE A 309 9.33 -2.78 8.01
N ASN A 310 8.82 -2.80 9.25
CA ASN A 310 7.37 -2.92 9.48
C ASN A 310 6.59 -1.71 8.93
N ARG A 311 7.13 -0.49 9.04
CA ARG A 311 6.54 0.69 8.37
C ARG A 311 6.56 0.53 6.85
N ALA A 312 7.66 0.05 6.28
CA ALA A 312 7.74 -0.22 4.84
C ALA A 312 6.70 -1.26 4.38
N ILE A 313 6.52 -2.35 5.14
CA ILE A 313 5.51 -3.39 4.88
C ILE A 313 4.08 -2.84 5.01
N ALA A 314 3.82 -1.96 5.97
CA ALA A 314 2.50 -1.32 6.11
C ALA A 314 2.14 -0.44 4.90
N ILE A 315 3.14 0.16 4.24
CA ILE A 315 2.95 0.97 3.04
C ILE A 315 2.81 0.08 1.79
N LYS A 316 3.69 -0.92 1.64
CA LYS A 316 3.66 -1.90 0.53
C LYS A 316 3.65 -3.32 1.08
N PRO A 317 2.47 -3.90 1.33
CA PRO A 317 2.34 -5.28 1.78
C PRO A 317 3.01 -6.25 0.80
N ASN A 318 3.63 -7.30 1.33
CA ASN A 318 4.31 -8.35 0.55
C ASN A 318 5.52 -7.90 -0.30
N HIS A 319 6.07 -6.70 -0.07
CA HIS A 319 7.28 -6.29 -0.78
C HIS A 319 8.48 -7.19 -0.37
N PRO A 320 9.13 -7.88 -1.33
CA PRO A 320 10.15 -8.89 -1.03
C PRO A 320 11.33 -8.32 -0.24
N ASP A 321 11.82 -7.13 -0.60
CA ASP A 321 12.98 -6.53 0.07
C ASP A 321 12.67 -6.12 1.52
N ALA A 322 11.46 -5.63 1.79
CA ALA A 322 11.07 -5.24 3.15
C ALA A 322 10.90 -6.46 4.06
N LEU A 323 10.31 -7.53 3.52
CA LEU A 323 10.20 -8.82 4.22
C LEU A 323 11.57 -9.47 4.46
N ALA A 324 12.47 -9.41 3.46
CA ALA A 324 13.83 -9.91 3.59
C ALA A 324 14.63 -9.12 4.65
N GLY A 325 14.53 -7.78 4.63
CA GLY A 325 15.13 -6.91 5.64
C GLY A 325 14.62 -7.21 7.05
N LEU A 326 13.31 -7.40 7.22
CA LEU A 326 12.72 -7.79 8.50
C LEU A 326 13.23 -9.16 8.97
N LYS A 327 13.24 -10.17 8.09
CA LYS A 327 13.74 -11.52 8.42
C LYS A 327 15.22 -11.51 8.82
N GLN A 328 16.05 -10.73 8.13
CA GLN A 328 17.45 -10.54 8.49
C GLN A 328 17.58 -9.91 9.88
N THR A 329 16.74 -8.90 10.17
CA THR A 329 16.71 -8.23 11.47
C THR A 329 16.29 -9.17 12.60
N GLU A 330 15.26 -9.98 12.38
CA GLU A 330 14.79 -10.99 13.35
C GLU A 330 15.84 -12.06 13.64
N THR A 331 16.56 -12.48 12.61
CA THR A 331 17.70 -13.41 12.74
C THR A 331 18.80 -12.79 13.60
N ALA A 332 19.16 -11.53 13.35
CA ALA A 332 20.16 -10.82 14.14
C ALA A 332 19.74 -10.65 15.61
N LEU A 333 18.47 -10.31 15.87
CA LEU A 333 17.91 -10.23 17.23
C LEU A 333 17.95 -11.59 17.93
N GLY A 334 17.61 -12.68 17.23
CA GLY A 334 17.70 -14.03 17.75
C GLY A 334 19.13 -14.38 18.18
N ASN A 335 20.10 -14.10 17.31
CA ASN A 335 21.52 -14.35 17.60
C ASN A 335 22.02 -13.54 18.81
N LEU A 336 21.67 -12.25 18.88
CA LEU A 336 22.04 -11.39 20.01
C LEU A 336 21.44 -11.90 21.33
N TRP A 337 20.16 -12.28 21.31
CA TRP A 337 19.50 -12.87 22.49
C TRP A 337 20.21 -14.15 22.93
N THR A 338 20.51 -15.06 21.99
CA THR A 338 21.23 -16.31 22.29
C THR A 338 22.59 -16.04 22.92
N GLN A 339 23.38 -15.10 22.35
CA GLN A 339 24.68 -14.71 22.92
C GLN A 339 24.55 -14.16 24.35
N GLN A 340 23.57 -13.30 24.59
CA GLN A 340 23.31 -12.74 25.92
C GLN A 340 22.90 -13.80 26.93
N GLN A 341 22.02 -14.73 26.54
CA GLN A 341 21.61 -15.83 27.42
C GLN A 341 22.78 -16.77 27.74
N LEU A 342 23.60 -17.12 26.75
CA LEU A 342 24.78 -17.95 26.96
C LEU A 342 25.79 -17.29 27.92
N ALA A 343 26.06 -16.00 27.74
CA ALA A 343 26.93 -15.24 28.64
C ALA A 343 26.38 -15.20 30.07
N LYS A 344 25.07 -14.99 30.22
CA LYS A 344 24.39 -15.01 31.52
C LYS A 344 24.46 -16.40 32.17
N ALA A 345 24.23 -17.47 31.42
CA ALA A 345 24.31 -18.83 31.94
C ALA A 345 25.73 -19.18 32.42
N LEU A 346 26.77 -18.78 31.68
CA LEU A 346 28.16 -18.95 32.09
C LEU A 346 28.50 -18.16 33.37
N GLU A 347 27.98 -16.94 33.51
CA GLU A 347 28.16 -16.16 34.73
C GLU A 347 27.49 -16.82 35.94
N LEU A 348 26.31 -17.42 35.76
CA LEU A 348 25.63 -18.19 36.81
C LEU A 348 26.42 -19.46 37.16
N GLU A 349 27.00 -20.16 36.18
CA GLU A 349 27.89 -21.30 36.45
C GLU A 349 29.12 -20.88 37.27
N ASN A 350 29.75 -19.75 36.95
CA ASN A 350 30.90 -19.21 37.68
C ASN A 350 30.56 -18.85 39.13
N ARG A 351 29.30 -18.47 39.38
CA ARG A 351 28.75 -18.21 40.72
C ARG A 351 28.19 -19.45 41.39
N GLU A 352 28.36 -20.63 40.78
CA GLU A 352 27.88 -21.91 41.28
C GLU A 352 26.35 -21.94 41.48
N GLN A 353 25.62 -21.17 40.66
CA GLN A 353 24.15 -21.14 40.59
C GLN A 353 23.66 -22.08 39.47
N TRP A 354 24.01 -23.36 39.58
CA TRP A 354 23.86 -24.34 38.49
C TRP A 354 22.43 -24.59 38.05
N ARG A 355 21.46 -24.59 38.99
CA ARG A 355 20.03 -24.74 38.66
C ARG A 355 19.53 -23.59 37.77
N GLU A 356 19.93 -22.36 38.09
CA GLU A 356 19.54 -21.18 37.32
C GLU A 356 20.22 -21.19 35.94
N ALA A 357 21.51 -21.54 35.87
CA ALA A 357 22.23 -21.71 34.61
C ALA A 357 21.58 -22.77 33.71
N LEU A 358 21.21 -23.93 34.27
CA LEU A 358 20.51 -25.00 33.56
C LEU A 358 19.18 -24.51 32.96
N THR A 359 18.44 -23.72 33.72
CA THR A 359 17.17 -23.13 33.26
C THR A 359 17.38 -22.24 32.03
N ILE A 360 18.44 -21.42 32.02
CA ILE A 360 18.77 -20.57 30.87
C ILE A 360 19.22 -21.40 29.66
N TYR A 361 20.08 -22.41 29.86
CA TYR A 361 20.51 -23.26 28.74
C TYR A 361 19.34 -24.00 28.10
N ARG A 362 18.41 -24.52 28.91
CA ARG A 362 17.18 -25.15 28.42
C ARG A 362 16.33 -24.16 27.62
N ALA A 363 16.14 -22.93 28.11
CA ALA A 363 15.41 -21.90 27.38
C ALA A 363 16.04 -21.55 26.01
N VAL A 364 17.38 -21.59 25.90
CA VAL A 364 18.07 -21.43 24.59
C VAL A 364 17.80 -22.62 23.68
N LEU A 365 17.88 -23.85 24.20
CA LEU A 365 17.65 -25.09 23.44
C LEU A 365 16.18 -25.27 23.01
N ASP A 366 15.23 -24.75 23.78
CA ASP A 366 13.81 -24.74 23.43
C ASP A 366 13.55 -23.89 22.16
N ARG A 367 14.40 -22.88 21.92
CA ARG A 367 14.34 -22.03 20.72
C ARG A 367 15.13 -22.62 19.55
N ASP A 368 16.33 -23.12 19.82
CA ASP A 368 17.22 -23.73 18.83
C ASP A 368 18.06 -24.81 19.52
N ASP A 369 17.73 -26.06 19.24
CA ASP A 369 18.40 -27.21 19.84
C ASP A 369 19.80 -27.44 19.25
N SER A 370 20.13 -26.84 18.11
CA SER A 370 21.43 -27.00 17.45
C SER A 370 22.57 -26.22 18.12
N ILE A 371 22.25 -25.35 19.09
CA ILE A 371 23.23 -24.51 19.80
C ILE A 371 24.12 -25.35 20.73
N VAL A 372 25.26 -25.78 20.20
CA VAL A 372 26.24 -26.64 20.90
C VAL A 372 26.68 -26.07 22.26
N PRO A 373 27.01 -24.78 22.42
CA PRO A 373 27.37 -24.23 23.73
C PRO A 373 26.26 -24.39 24.78
N ALA A 374 24.99 -24.27 24.38
CA ALA A 374 23.86 -24.47 25.28
C ALA A 374 23.67 -25.94 25.65
N ARG A 375 23.85 -26.86 24.69
CA ARG A 375 23.76 -28.31 24.90
C ARG A 375 24.86 -28.83 25.83
N VAL A 376 26.09 -28.39 25.63
CA VAL A 376 27.21 -28.78 26.50
C VAL A 376 27.07 -28.13 27.88
N GLY A 377 26.63 -26.87 27.93
CA GLY A 377 26.34 -26.16 29.17
C GLY A 377 25.23 -26.82 29.98
N SER A 378 24.12 -27.21 29.36
CA SER A 378 22.99 -27.85 30.06
C SER A 378 23.40 -29.16 30.72
N ILE A 379 24.15 -30.03 30.03
CA ILE A 379 24.64 -31.29 30.61
C ILE A 379 25.54 -31.04 31.83
N ARG A 380 26.46 -30.07 31.71
CA ARG A 380 27.38 -29.72 32.80
C ARG A 380 26.64 -29.12 34.00
N ALA A 381 25.74 -28.16 33.75
CA ALA A 381 24.93 -27.51 34.78
C ALA A 381 23.97 -28.49 35.46
N GLU A 382 23.39 -29.43 34.71
CA GLU A 382 22.51 -30.48 35.23
C GLU A 382 23.24 -31.42 36.18
N ALA A 383 24.42 -31.92 35.79
CA ALA A 383 25.23 -32.77 36.66
C ALA A 383 25.59 -32.05 37.97
N ARG A 384 26.02 -30.79 37.89
CA ARG A 384 26.42 -30.01 39.07
C ARG A 384 25.24 -29.61 39.96
N ALA A 385 24.10 -29.23 39.37
CA ALA A 385 22.88 -28.95 40.12
C ALA A 385 22.38 -30.21 40.85
N GLY A 386 22.40 -31.36 40.19
CA GLY A 386 22.04 -32.64 40.81
C GLY A 386 22.94 -32.99 42.01
N LEU A 387 24.25 -32.77 41.89
CA LEU A 387 25.19 -32.94 43.00
C LEU A 387 24.92 -31.97 44.15
N ASP A 388 24.79 -30.67 43.87
CA ASP A 388 24.49 -29.63 44.87
C ASP A 388 23.23 -29.95 45.66
N GLU A 389 22.14 -30.30 44.96
CA GLU A 389 20.86 -30.62 45.57
C GLU A 389 20.93 -31.88 46.43
N SER A 390 21.58 -32.93 45.91
CA SER A 390 21.70 -34.20 46.62
C SER A 390 22.56 -34.08 47.88
N ILE A 391 23.67 -33.34 47.81
CA ILE A 391 24.54 -33.09 48.97
C ILE A 391 23.81 -32.19 49.98
N THR A 392 23.19 -31.11 49.52
CA THR A 392 22.45 -30.18 50.39
C THR A 392 21.32 -30.90 51.13
N ALA A 393 20.55 -31.76 50.45
CA ALA A 393 19.48 -32.53 51.08
C ALA A 393 19.97 -33.48 52.19
N LEU A 394 21.21 -33.99 52.11
CA LEU A 394 21.84 -34.79 53.17
C LEU A 394 22.39 -33.93 54.30
N LEU A 395 22.92 -32.75 53.98
CA LEU A 395 23.44 -31.80 54.98
C LEU A 395 22.33 -31.11 55.77
N ASP A 396 21.13 -30.97 55.20
CA ASP A 396 19.96 -30.38 55.87
C ASP A 396 19.31 -31.35 56.88
N ASP A 397 19.44 -32.67 56.68
CA ASP A 397 19.01 -33.71 57.65
C ASP A 397 20.05 -34.83 57.83
N PRO A 398 21.17 -34.56 58.52
CA PRO A 398 22.28 -35.50 58.66
C PRO A 398 21.92 -36.81 59.38
N LEU A 399 20.88 -36.80 60.23
CA LEU A 399 20.44 -37.97 61.00
C LEU A 399 19.98 -39.12 60.09
N ARG A 400 19.60 -38.84 58.84
CA ARG A 400 19.26 -39.87 57.85
C ARG A 400 20.44 -40.78 57.52
N LEU A 401 21.69 -40.32 57.72
CA LEU A 401 22.92 -41.10 57.51
C LEU A 401 23.04 -42.29 58.48
N SER A 402 22.24 -42.35 59.54
CA SER A 402 22.12 -43.53 60.40
C SER A 402 21.57 -44.75 59.66
N ASN A 403 20.74 -44.54 58.63
CA ASN A 403 20.23 -45.61 57.79
C ASN A 403 21.36 -46.15 56.88
N PRO A 404 21.63 -47.48 56.89
CA PRO A 404 22.71 -48.06 56.08
C PRO A 404 22.62 -47.76 54.58
N GLY A 405 21.41 -47.74 54.00
CA GLY A 405 21.22 -47.46 52.58
C GLY A 405 21.54 -46.00 52.22
N VAL A 406 21.08 -45.05 53.04
CA VAL A 406 21.38 -43.62 52.86
C VAL A 406 22.87 -43.34 53.05
N TYR A 407 23.50 -44.02 54.02
CA TYR A 407 24.94 -43.92 54.24
C TYR A 407 25.76 -44.39 53.03
N GLN A 408 25.42 -45.55 52.46
CA GLN A 408 26.09 -46.06 51.25
C GLN A 408 25.89 -45.11 50.05
N GLN A 409 24.67 -44.61 49.85
CA GLN A 409 24.37 -43.62 48.81
C GLN A 409 25.20 -42.34 48.99
N ALA A 410 25.29 -41.83 50.22
CA ALA A 410 26.08 -40.65 50.54
C ALA A 410 27.59 -40.88 50.32
N GLN A 411 28.11 -42.09 50.58
CA GLN A 411 29.49 -42.45 50.26
C GLN A 411 29.75 -42.44 48.75
N SER A 412 28.83 -42.98 47.93
CA SER A 412 28.92 -42.91 46.47
C SER A 412 28.87 -41.47 45.97
N LEU A 413 27.97 -40.65 46.50
CA LEU A 413 27.84 -39.23 46.17
C LEU A 413 29.11 -38.43 46.53
N LEU A 414 29.70 -38.70 47.69
CA LEU A 414 30.98 -38.10 48.10
C LEU A 414 32.11 -38.49 47.14
N ALA A 415 32.16 -39.76 46.71
CA ALA A 415 33.15 -40.22 45.75
C ALA A 415 32.98 -39.54 44.38
N GLU A 416 31.73 -39.39 43.91
CA GLU A 416 31.41 -38.67 42.67
C GLU A 416 31.84 -37.20 42.76
N ALA A 417 31.48 -36.50 43.83
CA ALA A 417 31.83 -35.10 44.03
C ALA A 417 33.36 -34.88 44.09
N ARG A 418 34.11 -35.79 44.73
CA ARG A 418 35.58 -35.75 44.79
C ARG A 418 36.27 -36.01 43.45
N ASN A 419 35.62 -36.78 42.57
CA ASN A 419 36.14 -37.09 41.24
C ASN A 419 35.84 -35.98 40.22
N LEU A 420 35.08 -34.95 40.59
CA LEU A 420 34.76 -33.86 39.68
C LEU A 420 36.00 -32.99 39.41
N GLY A 421 36.32 -32.77 38.14
CA GLY A 421 37.33 -31.79 37.75
C GLY A 421 36.85 -30.37 38.07
N ASN A 422 37.65 -29.62 38.84
CA ASN A 422 37.39 -28.24 39.26
C ASN A 422 36.01 -28.05 39.92
N PRO A 423 35.77 -28.59 41.13
CA PRO A 423 34.45 -28.51 41.79
C PRO A 423 33.97 -27.06 41.97
N GLY A 424 34.90 -26.13 42.25
CA GLY A 424 34.57 -24.77 42.65
C GLY A 424 34.34 -24.68 44.17
N PRO A 425 34.40 -23.46 44.74
CA PRO A 425 34.48 -23.28 46.18
C PRO A 425 33.24 -23.77 46.95
N ARG A 426 32.02 -23.59 46.42
CA ARG A 426 30.79 -24.07 47.06
C ARG A 426 30.72 -25.59 47.06
N LEU A 427 30.96 -26.21 45.90
CA LEU A 427 30.88 -27.67 45.82
C LEU A 427 32.01 -28.34 46.61
N GLU A 428 33.19 -27.73 46.64
CA GLU A 428 34.31 -28.16 47.49
C GLU A 428 33.94 -28.08 48.98
N ALA A 429 33.35 -26.96 49.42
CA ALA A 429 32.87 -26.81 50.79
C ALA A 429 31.76 -27.83 51.15
N GLN A 430 30.82 -28.09 50.23
CA GLN A 430 29.79 -29.11 50.39
C GLN A 430 30.39 -30.51 50.50
N THR A 431 31.38 -30.83 49.65
CA THR A 431 32.10 -32.10 49.65
C THR A 431 32.82 -32.32 50.99
N HIS A 432 33.47 -31.29 51.53
CA HIS A 432 34.09 -31.35 52.86
C HIS A 432 33.07 -31.55 53.97
N ARG A 433 31.96 -30.79 53.97
CA ARG A 433 30.89 -30.93 54.97
C ARG A 433 30.24 -32.31 54.93
N LEU A 434 30.02 -32.87 53.74
CA LEU A 434 29.46 -34.21 53.60
C LEU A 434 30.43 -35.28 54.12
N ALA A 435 31.74 -35.12 53.87
CA ALA A 435 32.75 -36.01 54.43
C ALA A 435 32.76 -35.99 55.96
N SER A 436 32.66 -34.82 56.59
CA SER A 436 32.53 -34.68 58.04
C SER A 436 31.23 -35.32 58.54
N ALA A 437 30.09 -35.02 57.93
CA ALA A 437 28.80 -35.60 58.33
C ALA A 437 28.78 -37.14 58.25
N LEU A 438 29.46 -37.73 57.26
CA LEU A 438 29.62 -39.18 57.14
C LEU A 438 30.50 -39.76 58.26
N ALA A 439 31.57 -39.08 58.65
CA ALA A 439 32.41 -39.50 59.78
C ALA A 439 31.60 -39.44 61.10
N ASP A 440 30.95 -38.30 61.34
CA ASP A 440 30.14 -38.04 62.53
C ASP A 440 29.00 -39.08 62.66
N ALA A 441 28.36 -39.47 61.55
CA ALA A 441 27.26 -40.44 61.55
C ALA A 441 27.66 -41.86 62.04
N ARG A 442 28.96 -42.17 62.13
CA ARG A 442 29.47 -43.45 62.65
C ARG A 442 30.21 -43.32 63.97
N GLU A 443 30.43 -42.11 64.45
CA GLU A 443 31.07 -41.87 65.74
C GLU A 443 30.06 -42.15 66.87
N PRO A 444 30.32 -43.13 67.75
CA PRO A 444 29.39 -43.42 68.85
C PRO A 444 29.36 -42.27 69.86
N VAL A 445 28.16 -41.82 70.21
CA VAL A 445 27.90 -40.82 71.24
C VAL A 445 27.46 -41.51 72.52
N SER A 446 28.05 -41.12 73.65
CA SER A 446 27.66 -41.65 74.95
C SER A 446 26.32 -41.05 75.39
N VAL A 447 25.33 -41.92 75.62
CA VAL A 447 24.00 -41.58 76.10
C VAL A 447 23.81 -42.16 77.49
N THR A 448 23.48 -41.30 78.45
CA THR A 448 23.17 -41.70 79.82
C THR A 448 21.66 -41.95 79.96
N LEU A 449 21.28 -43.19 80.22
CA LEU A 449 19.90 -43.58 80.53
C LEU A 449 19.72 -43.67 82.06
N GLN A 450 18.63 -43.09 82.57
CA GLN A 450 18.28 -43.10 83.99
C GLN A 450 16.91 -43.77 84.20
N SER A 451 16.82 -44.68 85.17
CA SER A 451 15.61 -45.41 85.56
C SER A 451 15.54 -45.54 87.09
N ASP A 452 14.64 -46.36 87.63
CA ASP A 452 14.35 -46.50 89.06
C ASP A 452 14.69 -47.89 89.65
N ASN A 453 15.51 -48.68 88.92
CA ASN A 453 15.84 -50.07 89.22
C ASN A 453 14.63 -51.04 89.31
N ALA A 454 13.40 -50.57 89.07
CA ALA A 454 12.18 -51.37 89.06
C ALA A 454 11.62 -51.52 87.64
N THR A 455 11.74 -50.47 86.82
CA THR A 455 11.32 -50.43 85.42
C THR A 455 12.34 -51.17 84.55
N ARG A 456 11.86 -52.18 83.79
CA ARG A 456 12.67 -52.88 82.80
C ARG A 456 12.72 -52.04 81.53
N VAL A 457 13.91 -51.62 81.12
CA VAL A 457 14.12 -50.73 79.96
C VAL A 457 14.68 -51.52 78.77
N SER A 458 14.17 -51.23 77.58
CA SER A 458 14.71 -51.69 76.29
C SER A 458 14.86 -50.51 75.31
N LEU A 459 15.88 -50.56 74.47
CA LEU A 459 16.03 -49.67 73.32
C LEU A 459 15.52 -50.38 72.07
N LEU A 460 14.46 -49.84 71.49
CA LEU A 460 13.77 -50.44 70.36
C LEU A 460 14.73 -50.66 69.19
N ARG A 461 14.83 -51.92 68.71
CA ARG A 461 15.72 -52.35 67.60
C ARG A 461 17.22 -52.21 67.88
N VAL A 462 17.63 -51.96 69.13
CA VAL A 462 19.05 -51.87 69.51
C VAL A 462 19.40 -52.97 70.50
N SER A 463 18.80 -52.96 71.69
CA SER A 463 19.12 -53.91 72.76
C SER A 463 18.11 -53.90 73.90
N GLU A 464 18.00 -55.02 74.62
CA GLU A 464 17.33 -55.06 75.92
C GLU A 464 18.33 -54.73 77.04
N LEU A 465 18.02 -53.75 77.89
CA LEU A 465 18.97 -53.22 78.87
C LEU A 465 18.69 -53.69 80.31
N GLY A 466 17.52 -54.25 80.58
CA GLY A 466 17.15 -54.76 81.90
C GLY A 466 16.74 -53.66 82.89
N GLN A 467 17.00 -53.87 84.18
CA GLN A 467 16.72 -52.94 85.27
C GLN A 467 18.02 -52.28 85.73
N PHE A 468 17.99 -50.97 85.97
CA PHE A 468 19.14 -50.18 86.44
C PHE A 468 18.68 -48.83 87.02
N ASP A 469 19.54 -48.18 87.81
CA ASP A 469 19.37 -46.76 88.17
C ASP A 469 19.99 -45.83 87.12
N ARG A 470 21.22 -46.14 86.69
CA ARG A 470 21.95 -45.41 85.64
C ARG A 470 22.69 -46.39 84.73
N ARG A 471 22.60 -46.17 83.42
CA ARG A 471 23.32 -46.94 82.40
C ARG A 471 23.83 -46.03 81.30
N GLU A 472 25.10 -46.16 80.96
CA GLU A 472 25.66 -45.51 79.76
C GLU A 472 25.61 -46.48 78.58
N VAL A 473 25.18 -45.97 77.43
CA VAL A 473 25.12 -46.72 76.18
C VAL A 473 25.72 -45.87 75.07
N ASN A 474 26.52 -46.48 74.21
CA ASN A 474 27.09 -45.81 73.06
C ASN A 474 26.16 -46.01 71.87
N LEU A 475 25.58 -44.92 71.37
CA LEU A 475 24.66 -44.91 70.24
C LEU A 475 25.24 -44.01 69.14
N VAL A 476 25.18 -44.46 67.89
CA VAL A 476 25.51 -43.57 66.76
C VAL A 476 24.45 -42.45 66.65
N PRO A 477 24.75 -41.32 66.01
CA PRO A 477 23.75 -40.28 65.80
C PRO A 477 22.51 -40.84 65.08
N GLY A 478 21.33 -40.51 65.57
CA GLY A 478 20.08 -41.09 65.08
C GLY A 478 18.89 -40.80 65.98
N ARG A 479 17.73 -41.33 65.60
CA ARG A 479 16.48 -41.21 66.37
C ARG A 479 16.18 -42.54 67.03
N TYR A 480 15.98 -42.50 68.35
CA TYR A 480 15.85 -43.68 69.20
C TYR A 480 14.56 -43.63 70.00
N VAL A 481 14.12 -44.83 70.39
CA VAL A 481 12.96 -45.01 71.26
C VAL A 481 13.36 -45.96 72.38
N ALA A 482 13.31 -45.45 73.61
CA ALA A 482 13.40 -46.27 74.80
C ALA A 482 11.99 -46.65 75.28
N VAL A 483 11.81 -47.91 75.66
CA VAL A 483 10.55 -48.43 76.21
C VAL A 483 10.83 -48.95 77.61
N GLY A 484 10.09 -48.44 78.59
CA GLY A 484 10.06 -48.95 79.96
C GLY A 484 8.81 -49.79 80.18
N SER A 485 8.96 -50.96 80.77
CA SER A 485 7.86 -51.82 81.18
C SER A 485 8.02 -52.29 82.63
N ARG A 486 6.92 -52.27 83.39
CA ARG A 486 6.89 -52.70 84.78
C ARG A 486 5.54 -53.36 85.09
N PRO A 487 5.51 -54.60 85.61
CA PRO A 487 4.27 -55.26 85.97
C PRO A 487 3.41 -54.42 86.94
N GLY A 488 2.13 -54.25 86.63
CA GLY A 488 1.19 -53.42 87.40
C GLY A 488 1.28 -51.92 87.11
N TYR A 489 2.08 -51.50 86.13
CA TYR A 489 2.23 -50.11 85.70
C TYR A 489 2.11 -49.99 84.18
N ARG A 490 1.76 -48.80 83.70
CA ARG A 490 1.65 -48.51 82.27
C ARG A 490 3.04 -48.35 81.66
N ASP A 491 3.25 -48.98 80.50
CA ASP A 491 4.50 -48.87 79.75
C ASP A 491 4.76 -47.41 79.33
N VAL A 492 6.02 -46.98 79.38
CA VAL A 492 6.45 -45.64 78.98
C VAL A 492 7.31 -45.73 77.74
N ARG A 493 7.02 -44.88 76.75
CA ARG A 493 7.79 -44.75 75.51
C ARG A 493 8.42 -43.37 75.46
N VAL A 494 9.75 -43.30 75.41
CA VAL A 494 10.50 -42.04 75.32
C VAL A 494 11.24 -42.00 74.01
N GLU A 495 10.89 -41.05 73.16
CA GLU A 495 11.58 -40.79 71.90
C GLU A 495 12.65 -39.73 72.13
N PHE A 496 13.86 -39.98 71.67
CA PHE A 496 14.98 -39.05 71.83
C PHE A 496 15.88 -39.07 70.59
N THR A 497 16.57 -37.96 70.37
CA THR A 497 17.51 -37.82 69.25
C THR A 497 18.91 -37.73 69.80
N VAL A 498 19.82 -38.46 69.18
CA VAL A 498 21.26 -38.41 69.44
C VAL A 498 21.88 -37.65 68.28
N ALA A 499 22.39 -36.45 68.54
CA ALA A 499 23.19 -35.68 67.60
C ALA A 499 24.68 -35.95 67.85
N SER A 500 25.53 -35.70 66.86
CA SER A 500 26.98 -35.84 67.03
C SER A 500 27.52 -34.85 68.06
N GLY A 501 28.48 -35.28 68.88
CA GLY A 501 29.22 -34.41 69.80
C GLY A 501 28.48 -33.94 71.07
N GLU A 502 27.18 -34.20 71.23
CA GLU A 502 26.41 -33.76 72.39
C GLU A 502 26.02 -34.94 73.30
N PRO A 503 26.42 -34.95 74.59
CA PRO A 503 26.01 -36.00 75.51
C PRO A 503 24.51 -35.89 75.80
N VAL A 504 23.77 -36.99 75.58
CA VAL A 504 22.33 -37.04 75.79
C VAL A 504 22.01 -37.76 77.10
N THR A 505 21.13 -37.18 77.93
CA THR A 505 20.59 -37.85 79.10
C THR A 505 19.09 -38.10 78.92
N VAL A 506 18.64 -39.34 79.12
CA VAL A 506 17.24 -39.74 78.93
C VAL A 506 16.74 -40.44 80.18
N GLN A 507 15.57 -40.04 80.68
CA GLN A 507 14.93 -40.66 81.84
C GLN A 507 13.74 -41.52 81.41
N ILE A 508 13.68 -42.77 81.89
CA ILE A 508 12.64 -43.75 81.55
C ILE A 508 12.16 -44.45 82.82
N ILE A 509 10.96 -44.13 83.30
CA ILE A 509 10.39 -44.66 84.55
C ILE A 509 8.88 -44.88 84.37
N CYS A 510 8.38 -46.08 84.71
CA CYS A 510 6.95 -46.37 84.77
C CYS A 510 6.34 -45.81 86.07
N LYS A 511 5.59 -44.70 85.99
CA LYS A 511 5.03 -44.00 87.16
C LYS A 511 3.54 -44.25 87.40
N GLU A 512 2.78 -44.62 86.38
CA GLU A 512 1.31 -44.78 86.45
C GLU A 512 0.94 -46.25 86.71
N PRO A 513 0.27 -46.61 87.83
CA PRO A 513 -0.26 -47.96 88.05
C PRO A 513 -1.46 -48.25 87.10
N VAL A 514 -1.64 -49.52 86.73
CA VAL A 514 -2.72 -49.99 85.83
C VAL A 514 -3.93 -50.49 86.61
#